data_AF-A0A2N6ELU4-F1
#
_entry.id   AF-A0A2N6ELU4-F1
#
_cell.length_a   1.000
_cell.length_b   1.000
_cell.length_c   1.000
_cell.angle_alpha   90.00
_cell.angle_beta   90.00
_cell.angle_gamma   90.00
#
_symmetry.space_group_name_H-M   'P 1'
#
loop_
_entity.id
_entity.type
_entity.pdbx_description
1 polymer ?
#
loop_
_entity_poly.entity_id
_entity_poly.type
_entity_poly.pdbx_seq_one_letter_code
_entity_poly.pdbx_strand_id
1 'polypeptide(L)'
;MFVQQQNLSFLNLPATRLRRLFSSTVDEQVALPDYPAQMASVYLIGLASNNGIQVLLAFYLRDSRRSVFFVPPGGDVAFDQAEAVLQEGLEFAESMGFILADADIHQYNPEQLDSFWRGLPICRRYVTPEPHPVAKPETPCVAAKATIEPPAEVRKEPSTEVRKEAPAEVRKEAPAEVRKEAPAEMAKEVRIPPVVDLKERRKRCRESLGRFLASL
;
A
#
# COMPACT_ATOMS: atom_id res chain seq x y z
N MET A 1 20.45 -6.74 -2.44
CA MET A 1 19.05 -7.24 -2.23
C MET A 1 18.58 -6.88 -0.83
N PHE A 2 17.44 -6.21 -0.71
CA PHE A 2 16.88 -5.72 0.55
C PHE A 2 16.22 -6.80 1.41
N VAL A 3 16.30 -6.69 2.74
CA VAL A 3 15.76 -7.66 3.72
C VAL A 3 14.76 -6.98 4.66
N GLN A 4 13.62 -7.63 4.88
CA GLN A 4 12.57 -7.14 5.76
C GLN A 4 13.04 -7.07 7.22
N GLN A 5 12.73 -5.97 7.88
CA GLN A 5 12.98 -5.72 9.30
C GLN A 5 11.69 -5.94 10.09
N GLN A 6 11.66 -6.96 10.94
CA GLN A 6 10.46 -7.32 11.71
C GLN A 6 10.24 -6.42 12.93
N ASN A 7 11.31 -5.81 13.46
CA ASN A 7 11.26 -5.04 14.71
C ASN A 7 10.99 -3.54 14.50
N LEU A 8 10.95 -3.08 13.25
CA LEU A 8 10.71 -1.67 12.92
C LEU A 8 9.29 -1.51 12.38
N SER A 9 8.47 -0.73 13.10
CA SER A 9 7.06 -0.50 12.75
C SER A 9 6.74 0.95 12.37
N PHE A 10 7.61 1.90 12.72
CA PHE A 10 7.55 3.30 12.31
C PHE A 10 8.91 3.97 12.52
N LEU A 11 9.13 5.11 11.86
CA LEU A 11 10.33 5.93 12.04
C LEU A 11 10.07 7.04 13.07
N ASN A 12 10.86 7.07 14.14
CA ASN A 12 10.86 8.14 15.12
C ASN A 12 12.22 8.85 15.13
N LEU A 13 12.53 9.54 14.03
CA LEU A 13 13.80 10.22 13.83
C LEU A 13 13.55 11.67 13.41
N PRO A 14 14.41 12.62 13.83
CA PRO A 14 14.27 14.01 13.43
C PRO A 14 14.55 14.18 11.93
N ALA A 15 13.85 15.14 11.31
CA ALA A 15 13.99 15.41 9.88
C ALA A 15 15.41 15.88 9.49
N THR A 16 16.20 16.38 10.44
CA THR A 16 17.60 16.77 10.25
C THR A 16 18.51 15.62 9.80
N ARG A 17 18.12 14.37 10.09
CA ARG A 17 18.82 13.17 9.61
C ARG A 17 18.44 12.81 8.18
N LEU A 18 17.33 13.31 7.65
CA LEU A 18 16.91 13.00 6.30
C LEU A 18 17.89 13.62 5.28
N ARG A 19 18.37 12.80 4.36
CA ARG A 19 19.29 13.23 3.28
C ARG A 19 18.67 13.03 1.91
N ARG A 20 17.88 11.96 1.73
CA ARG A 20 17.11 11.70 0.51
C ARG A 20 15.78 11.06 0.84
N LEU A 21 14.77 11.38 0.03
CA LEU A 21 13.48 10.71 0.06
C LEU A 21 12.97 10.59 -1.37
N PHE A 22 12.65 9.37 -1.77
CA PHE A 22 11.82 9.10 -2.92
C PHE A 22 10.49 8.54 -2.45
N SER A 23 9.39 8.94 -3.06
CA SER A 23 8.06 8.46 -2.75
C SER A 23 7.35 7.94 -4.00
N SER A 24 6.49 6.94 -3.83
CA SER A 24 5.69 6.42 -4.92
C SER A 24 4.73 7.48 -5.45
N THR A 25 4.62 7.58 -6.77
CA THR A 25 3.70 8.51 -7.42
C THR A 25 2.25 8.03 -7.36
N VAL A 26 2.07 6.73 -7.20
CA VAL A 26 0.78 6.04 -7.08
C VAL A 26 0.88 4.98 -6.00
N ASP A 27 -0.28 4.56 -5.49
CA ASP A 27 -0.38 3.36 -4.67
C ASP A 27 -0.47 2.15 -5.62
N GLU A 28 0.19 1.04 -5.27
CA GLU A 28 0.09 -0.23 -6.01
C GLU A 28 -0.31 -1.39 -5.10
N GLN A 29 -0.96 -2.40 -5.68
CA GLN A 29 -1.33 -3.60 -4.95
C GLN A 29 -0.09 -4.48 -4.75
N VAL A 30 0.26 -4.76 -3.49
CA VAL A 30 1.42 -5.59 -3.14
C VAL A 30 1.02 -6.62 -2.08
N ALA A 31 1.61 -7.81 -2.16
CA ALA A 31 1.59 -8.81 -1.11
C ALA A 31 2.98 -8.89 -0.49
N LEU A 32 3.09 -8.59 0.81
CA LEU A 32 4.34 -8.67 1.56
C LEU A 32 4.30 -9.86 2.52
N PRO A 33 5.45 -10.42 2.94
CA PRO A 33 5.49 -11.47 3.95
C PRO A 33 4.72 -11.04 5.21
N ASP A 34 3.86 -11.94 5.72
CA ASP A 34 2.99 -11.71 6.89
C ASP A 34 1.86 -10.69 6.71
N TYR A 35 1.64 -10.17 5.48
CA TYR A 35 0.58 -9.22 5.18
C TYR A 35 -0.26 -9.66 3.97
N PRO A 36 -1.60 -9.55 4.04
CA PRO A 36 -2.43 -9.81 2.87
C PRO A 36 -2.19 -8.77 1.78
N ALA A 37 -2.48 -9.16 0.54
CA ALA A 37 -2.42 -8.28 -0.62
C ALA A 37 -3.32 -7.06 -0.41
N GLN A 38 -2.74 -5.87 -0.51
CA GLN A 38 -3.45 -4.60 -0.33
C GLN A 38 -2.72 -3.46 -1.05
N MET A 39 -3.39 -2.32 -1.19
CA MET A 39 -2.76 -1.13 -1.74
C MET A 39 -1.68 -0.62 -0.79
N ALA A 40 -0.53 -0.23 -1.33
CA ALA A 40 0.57 0.32 -0.56
C ALA A 40 1.19 1.53 -1.24
N SER A 41 1.74 2.44 -0.44
CA SER A 41 2.66 3.48 -0.88
C SER A 41 4.08 3.08 -0.50
N VAL A 42 5.08 3.49 -1.29
CA VAL A 42 6.49 3.15 -1.04
C VAL A 42 7.35 4.39 -0.87
N TYR A 43 8.29 4.33 0.07
CA TYR A 43 9.24 5.37 0.36
C TYR A 43 10.65 4.80 0.40
N LEU A 44 11.57 5.31 -0.43
CA LEU A 44 13.00 5.01 -0.34
C LEU A 44 13.71 6.17 0.34
N ILE A 45 14.45 5.89 1.40
CA ILE A 45 14.89 6.88 2.36
C ILE A 45 16.40 6.73 2.57
N GLY A 46 17.14 7.83 2.45
CA GLY A 46 18.53 7.92 2.88
C GLY A 46 18.61 8.79 4.14
N LEU A 47 19.08 8.22 5.24
CA LEU A 47 19.25 8.89 6.53
C LEU A 47 20.73 9.01 6.88
N ALA A 48 21.17 10.17 7.35
CA ALA A 48 22.48 10.30 7.96
C ALA A 48 22.56 9.43 9.23
N SER A 49 23.63 8.66 9.36
CA SER A 49 23.97 7.86 10.53
C SER A 49 25.37 8.24 11.03
N ASN A 50 25.76 7.71 12.19
CA ASN A 50 27.06 8.00 12.79
C ASN A 50 28.22 7.52 11.93
N ASN A 51 28.01 6.45 11.15
CA ASN A 51 29.04 5.78 10.37
C ASN A 51 28.80 5.86 8.84
N GLY A 52 27.95 6.79 8.39
CA GLY A 52 27.62 6.93 6.97
C GLY A 52 26.16 7.25 6.73
N ILE A 53 25.55 6.56 5.76
CA ILE A 53 24.15 6.69 5.37
C ILE A 53 23.43 5.37 5.65
N GLN A 54 22.29 5.45 6.31
CA GLN A 54 21.36 4.34 6.44
C GLN A 54 20.32 4.44 5.32
N VAL A 55 20.23 3.42 4.47
CA VAL A 55 19.22 3.34 3.40
C VAL A 55 18.09 2.42 3.84
N LEU A 56 16.85 2.85 3.66
CA LEU A 56 15.66 2.07 4.02
C LEU A 56 14.61 2.18 2.91
N LEU A 57 13.93 1.08 2.62
CA LEU A 57 12.72 1.06 1.80
C LEU A 57 11.53 0.75 2.71
N ALA A 58 10.55 1.65 2.76
CA ALA A 58 9.38 1.54 3.61
C ALA A 58 8.11 1.42 2.78
N PHE A 59 7.34 0.37 3.03
CA PHE A 59 5.99 0.19 2.51
C PHE A 59 5.01 0.68 3.55
N TYR A 60 4.05 1.51 3.16
CA TYR A 60 2.89 1.82 3.97
C TYR A 60 1.66 1.13 3.40
N LEU A 61 1.15 0.14 4.13
CA LEU A 61 0.00 -0.67 3.79
C LEU A 61 -1.29 0.07 4.17
N ARG A 62 -2.15 0.36 3.18
CA ARG A 62 -3.26 1.31 3.34
C ARG A 62 -4.39 0.76 4.20
N ASP A 63 -4.76 -0.51 4.01
CA ASP A 63 -5.91 -1.12 4.69
C ASP A 63 -5.57 -1.39 6.17
N SER A 64 -4.42 -2.01 6.40
CA SER A 64 -3.94 -2.32 7.75
C SER A 64 -3.36 -1.10 8.50
N ARG A 65 -3.04 -0.02 7.78
CA ARG A 65 -2.36 1.19 8.30
C ARG A 65 -1.04 0.87 8.99
N ARG A 66 -0.27 -0.05 8.41
CA ARG A 66 1.01 -0.51 8.95
C ARG A 66 2.15 -0.16 8.02
N SER A 67 3.32 0.04 8.60
CA SER A 67 4.55 0.22 7.84
C SER A 67 5.43 -1.02 7.93
N VAL A 68 5.98 -1.44 6.79
CA VAL A 68 6.90 -2.57 6.67
C VAL A 68 8.21 -2.03 6.10
N PHE A 69 9.31 -2.30 6.77
CA PHE A 69 10.61 -1.74 6.41
C PHE A 69 11.53 -2.81 5.87
N PHE A 70 12.33 -2.44 4.89
CA PHE A 70 13.38 -3.23 4.31
C PHE A 70 14.68 -2.43 4.33
N VAL A 71 15.79 -3.11 4.61
CA VAL A 71 17.12 -2.49 4.67
C VAL A 71 18.11 -3.32 3.84
N PRO A 72 19.18 -2.70 3.31
CA PRO A 72 20.25 -3.44 2.68
C PRO A 72 20.99 -4.33 3.70
N PRO A 73 21.56 -5.47 3.26
CA PRO A 73 22.37 -6.31 4.12
C PRO A 73 23.62 -5.55 4.53
N GLY A 74 24.01 -5.67 5.80
CA GLY A 74 25.17 -4.95 6.35
C GLY A 74 24.83 -3.62 7.05
N GLY A 75 23.61 -3.09 6.89
CA GLY A 75 23.13 -1.94 7.66
C GLY A 75 23.58 -0.59 7.08
N ASP A 76 24.31 0.19 7.88
CA ASP A 76 24.81 1.51 7.46
C ASP A 76 25.87 1.36 6.37
N VAL A 77 25.78 2.19 5.34
CA VAL A 77 26.69 2.16 4.20
C VAL A 77 27.53 3.44 4.15
N ALA A 78 28.74 3.31 3.61
CA ALA A 78 29.62 4.47 3.42
C ALA A 78 29.01 5.48 2.43
N PHE A 79 29.39 6.75 2.53
CA PHE A 79 28.81 7.84 1.73
C PHE A 79 28.97 7.63 0.22
N ASP A 80 30.11 7.09 -0.20
CA ASP A 80 30.44 6.76 -1.59
C ASP A 80 29.62 5.58 -2.15
N GLN A 81 29.17 4.67 -1.28
CA GLN A 81 28.37 3.50 -1.66
C GLN A 81 26.86 3.76 -1.54
N ALA A 82 26.45 4.79 -0.79
CA ALA A 82 25.06 5.11 -0.54
C ALA A 82 24.24 5.30 -1.83
N GLU A 83 24.86 5.85 -2.87
CA GLU A 83 24.22 6.04 -4.17
C GLU A 83 23.88 4.72 -4.87
N ALA A 84 24.83 3.79 -4.93
CA ALA A 84 24.62 2.49 -5.54
C ALA A 84 23.50 1.72 -4.82
N VAL A 85 23.48 1.80 -3.49
CA VAL A 85 22.45 1.13 -2.67
C VAL A 85 21.08 1.80 -2.81
N LEU A 86 21.02 3.13 -2.96
CA LEU A 86 19.79 3.83 -3.32
C LEU A 86 19.29 3.38 -4.69
N GLN A 87 20.16 3.24 -5.68
CA GLN A 87 19.77 2.75 -6.99
C GLN A 87 19.25 1.30 -6.94
N GLU A 88 19.90 0.42 -6.19
CA GLU A 88 19.35 -0.93 -5.93
C GLU A 88 17.96 -0.87 -5.29
N GLY A 89 17.73 0.09 -4.38
CA GLY A 89 16.43 0.30 -3.74
C GLY A 89 15.36 0.77 -4.72
N LEU A 90 15.70 1.65 -5.66
CA LEU A 90 14.83 2.08 -6.75
C LEU A 90 14.47 0.88 -7.65
N GLU A 91 15.47 0.12 -8.08
CA GLU A 91 15.28 -1.07 -8.94
C GLU A 91 14.42 -2.13 -8.24
N PHE A 92 14.61 -2.33 -6.93
CA PHE A 92 13.79 -3.23 -6.13
C PHE A 92 12.33 -2.76 -6.08
N ALA A 93 12.07 -1.48 -5.82
CA ALA A 93 10.72 -0.92 -5.83
C ALA A 93 10.06 -1.04 -7.22
N GLU A 94 10.80 -0.75 -8.29
CA GLU A 94 10.32 -0.88 -9.67
C GLU A 94 10.00 -2.32 -10.04
N SER A 95 10.76 -3.31 -9.54
CA SER A 95 10.47 -4.73 -9.76
C SER A 95 9.13 -5.17 -9.15
N MET A 96 8.64 -4.44 -8.14
CA MET A 96 7.32 -4.63 -7.53
C MET A 96 6.23 -3.74 -8.18
N GLY A 97 6.56 -3.02 -9.25
CA GLY A 97 5.62 -2.18 -9.99
C GLY A 97 5.58 -0.71 -9.56
N PHE A 98 6.35 -0.30 -8.55
CA PHE A 98 6.33 1.07 -8.07
C PHE A 98 7.19 1.99 -8.92
N ILE A 99 6.65 3.18 -9.22
CA ILE A 99 7.43 4.29 -9.76
C ILE A 99 7.67 5.28 -8.64
N LEU A 100 8.93 5.49 -8.30
CA LEU A 100 9.34 6.44 -7.28
C LEU A 100 9.78 7.77 -7.93
N ALA A 101 9.44 8.87 -7.27
CA ALA A 101 9.89 10.21 -7.62
C ALA A 101 10.63 10.83 -6.44
N ASP A 102 11.64 11.65 -6.72
CA ASP A 102 12.34 12.41 -5.69
C ASP A 102 11.38 13.42 -5.06
N ALA A 103 11.37 13.50 -3.73
CA ALA A 103 10.58 14.48 -3.00
C ALA A 103 11.23 15.88 -2.97
N ASP A 104 12.41 16.03 -3.59
CA ASP A 104 13.16 17.28 -3.73
C ASP A 104 13.37 17.99 -2.39
N ILE A 105 13.71 17.20 -1.37
CA ILE A 105 13.69 17.68 0.03
C ILE A 105 14.65 18.84 0.31
N HIS A 106 15.63 19.04 -0.56
CA HIS A 106 16.60 20.14 -0.52
C HIS A 106 15.97 21.51 -0.78
N GLN A 107 14.74 21.57 -1.33
CA GLN A 107 14.02 22.81 -1.57
C GLN A 107 13.19 23.27 -0.36
N TYR A 108 12.97 22.39 0.62
CA TYR A 108 12.25 22.76 1.84
C TYR A 108 13.15 23.53 2.80
N ASN A 109 12.57 24.52 3.47
CA ASN A 109 13.18 25.08 4.67
C ASN A 109 13.06 24.07 5.85
N PRO A 110 13.80 24.28 6.97
CA PRO A 110 13.81 23.32 8.08
C PRO A 110 12.43 23.04 8.71
N GLU A 111 11.56 24.05 8.82
CA GLU A 111 10.21 23.89 9.40
C GLU A 111 9.29 23.11 8.47
N GLN A 112 9.35 23.41 7.17
CA GLN A 112 8.62 22.69 6.13
C GLN A 112 9.06 21.24 6.06
N LEU A 113 10.37 20.98 6.08
CA LEU A 113 10.93 19.64 6.05
C LEU A 113 10.47 18.82 7.26
N ASP A 114 10.49 19.42 8.45
CA ASP A 114 10.06 18.77 9.67
C ASP A 114 8.56 18.45 9.68
N SER A 115 7.73 19.43 9.28
CA SER A 115 6.28 19.22 9.12
C SER A 115 5.96 18.14 8.09
N PHE A 116 6.61 18.18 6.93
CA PHE A 116 6.47 17.18 5.87
C PHE A 116 6.87 15.79 6.35
N TRP A 117 8.06 15.66 6.97
CA TRP A 117 8.59 14.39 7.45
C TRP A 117 7.71 13.75 8.52
N ARG A 118 7.24 14.51 9.52
CA ARG A 118 6.29 14.02 10.54
C ARG A 118 4.90 13.73 9.94
N GLY A 119 4.59 14.39 8.82
CA GLY A 119 3.38 14.18 8.04
C GLY A 119 3.29 12.79 7.41
N LEU A 120 4.44 12.18 7.10
CA LEU A 120 4.49 10.90 6.41
C LEU A 120 3.90 9.76 7.26
N PRO A 121 3.12 8.84 6.65
CA PRO A 121 2.50 7.76 7.39
C PRO A 121 3.50 6.81 8.03
N ILE A 122 4.69 6.64 7.42
CA ILE A 122 5.80 5.83 7.93
C ILE A 122 6.44 6.39 9.21
N CYS A 123 6.20 7.66 9.54
CA CYS A 123 6.69 8.31 10.75
C CYS A 123 5.66 8.29 11.89
N ARG A 124 4.45 7.79 11.60
CA ARG A 124 3.33 7.79 12.56
C ARG A 124 3.18 6.41 13.15
N ARG A 125 3.06 6.36 14.47
CA ARG A 125 2.66 5.15 15.16
C ARG A 125 1.15 4.98 15.06
N TYR A 126 0.71 4.01 14.27
CA TYR A 126 -0.68 3.57 14.31
C TYR A 126 -0.80 2.46 15.36
N VAL A 127 -1.52 2.75 16.44
CA VAL A 127 -2.07 1.69 17.26
C VAL A 127 -3.24 1.14 16.45
N THR A 128 -3.09 -0.04 15.85
CA THR A 128 -4.23 -0.76 15.31
C THR A 128 -5.22 -0.90 16.47
N PRO A 129 -6.44 -0.34 16.39
CA PRO A 129 -7.48 -0.71 17.34
C PRO A 129 -7.63 -2.23 17.18
N GLU A 130 -7.36 -2.98 18.25
CA GLU A 130 -7.70 -4.41 18.30
C GLU A 130 -9.10 -4.56 17.69
N PRO A 131 -9.31 -5.47 16.72
CA PRO A 131 -10.65 -5.76 16.27
C PRO A 131 -11.43 -6.12 17.52
N HIS A 132 -12.38 -5.27 17.90
CA HIS A 132 -13.30 -5.58 18.99
C HIS A 132 -13.78 -7.00 18.75
N PRO A 133 -13.70 -7.89 19.75
CA PRO A 133 -14.11 -9.27 19.55
C PRO A 133 -15.50 -9.20 18.95
N VAL A 134 -15.63 -9.74 17.73
CA VAL A 134 -16.91 -9.91 17.08
C VAL A 134 -17.74 -10.65 18.12
N ALA A 135 -18.64 -9.91 18.77
CA ALA A 135 -19.59 -10.49 19.68
C ALA A 135 -20.28 -11.56 18.84
N LYS A 136 -19.99 -12.83 19.17
CA LYS A 136 -20.82 -13.94 18.73
C LYS A 136 -22.25 -13.52 19.02
N PRO A 137 -23.21 -13.74 18.12
CA PRO A 137 -24.61 -13.49 18.45
C PRO A 137 -24.99 -14.45 19.58
N GLU A 138 -24.85 -13.99 20.82
CA GLU A 138 -25.33 -14.66 22.00
C GLU A 138 -26.85 -14.53 21.96
N THR A 139 -27.47 -15.61 21.48
CA THR A 139 -28.92 -15.79 21.61
C THR A 139 -29.23 -15.94 23.11
N PRO A 140 -30.29 -15.28 23.61
CA PRO A 140 -30.40 -14.86 25.00
C PRO A 140 -30.71 -16.00 25.96
N CYS A 141 -30.05 -15.98 27.13
CA CYS A 141 -30.42 -16.81 28.28
C CYS A 141 -31.53 -16.10 29.07
N VAL A 142 -32.75 -16.61 28.98
CA VAL A 142 -33.91 -16.14 29.75
C VAL A 142 -33.92 -16.80 31.13
N ALA A 143 -34.11 -16.00 32.18
CA ALA A 143 -34.73 -16.47 33.43
C ALA A 143 -35.43 -15.31 34.16
N ALA A 144 -36.77 -15.32 34.17
CA ALA A 144 -37.60 -15.30 35.39
C ALA A 144 -39.08 -14.93 35.11
N LYS A 145 -39.99 -15.90 35.35
CA LYS A 145 -41.33 -15.87 36.00
C LYS A 145 -42.21 -14.60 35.87
N ALA A 146 -43.53 -14.64 35.62
CA ALA A 146 -44.58 -15.66 35.82
C ALA A 146 -45.90 -15.26 35.11
N THR A 147 -46.86 -16.21 35.05
CA THR A 147 -48.33 -16.03 35.22
C THR A 147 -49.27 -16.16 33.97
N ILE A 148 -50.00 -17.30 33.95
CA ILE A 148 -51.40 -17.60 33.47
C ILE A 148 -51.68 -17.92 31.96
N GLU A 149 -51.76 -19.24 31.67
CA GLU A 149 -52.84 -20.09 31.04
C GLU A 149 -53.51 -19.80 29.65
N PRO A 150 -54.08 -20.85 28.95
CA PRO A 150 -53.91 -21.19 27.50
C PRO A 150 -55.25 -21.09 26.66
N PRO A 151 -55.54 -21.78 25.49
CA PRO A 151 -54.80 -22.77 24.66
C PRO A 151 -54.96 -22.68 23.10
N ALA A 152 -54.39 -23.71 22.43
CA ALA A 152 -54.52 -24.15 21.02
C ALA A 152 -53.55 -23.48 20.02
N GLU A 153 -52.84 -24.15 19.11
CA GLU A 153 -53.13 -25.39 18.37
C GLU A 153 -51.83 -25.94 17.71
N VAL A 154 -51.58 -27.25 17.87
CA VAL A 154 -51.13 -28.25 16.87
C VAL A 154 -50.28 -27.77 15.66
N ARG A 155 -49.03 -28.23 15.49
CA ARG A 155 -48.63 -29.37 14.61
C ARG A 155 -47.11 -29.43 14.29
N LYS A 156 -46.58 -30.64 14.54
CA LYS A 156 -45.41 -31.38 14.02
C LYS A 156 -44.69 -30.93 12.72
N GLU A 157 -43.36 -30.78 12.87
CA GLU A 157 -42.25 -31.55 12.23
C GLU A 157 -41.96 -31.53 10.70
N PRO A 158 -40.69 -31.87 10.31
CA PRO A 158 -39.96 -31.36 9.14
C PRO A 158 -39.88 -32.35 7.97
N SER A 159 -39.37 -31.90 6.82
CA SER A 159 -38.78 -32.80 5.81
C SER A 159 -37.69 -32.11 4.98
N THR A 160 -36.53 -32.74 5.01
CA THR A 160 -35.41 -32.72 4.07
C THR A 160 -35.83 -33.08 2.64
N GLU A 161 -35.16 -32.55 1.62
CA GLU A 161 -34.67 -33.38 0.51
C GLU A 161 -33.56 -32.70 -0.32
N VAL A 162 -32.53 -33.50 -0.58
CA VAL A 162 -31.35 -33.25 -1.42
C VAL A 162 -31.68 -33.68 -2.84
N ARG A 163 -31.32 -32.89 -3.87
CA ARG A 163 -31.07 -33.47 -5.20
C ARG A 163 -30.11 -32.63 -6.04
N LYS A 164 -29.01 -33.27 -6.45
CA LYS A 164 -28.04 -32.83 -7.48
C LYS A 164 -28.67 -32.95 -8.87
N GLU A 165 -28.25 -32.09 -9.81
CA GLU A 165 -27.67 -32.48 -11.12
C GLU A 165 -27.34 -31.23 -11.98
N ALA A 166 -26.16 -31.27 -12.60
CA ALA A 166 -25.77 -30.56 -13.84
C ALA A 166 -25.51 -31.68 -14.90
N PRO A 167 -25.07 -31.46 -16.18
CA PRO A 167 -24.68 -30.24 -16.93
C PRO A 167 -25.13 -30.23 -18.43
N ALA A 168 -24.77 -29.20 -19.24
CA ALA A 168 -24.54 -29.21 -20.72
C ALA A 168 -24.42 -27.75 -21.26
N GLU A 169 -23.27 -27.27 -21.76
CA GLU A 169 -22.71 -27.33 -23.14
C GLU A 169 -23.14 -26.21 -24.13
N VAL A 170 -22.15 -25.36 -24.46
CA VAL A 170 -21.74 -24.75 -25.75
C VAL A 170 -22.82 -24.32 -26.77
N ARG A 171 -22.83 -23.01 -27.10
CA ARG A 171 -23.07 -22.54 -28.49
C ARG A 171 -22.40 -21.19 -28.77
N LYS A 172 -21.54 -21.18 -29.80
CA LYS A 172 -20.98 -19.99 -30.47
C LYS A 172 -22.03 -19.41 -31.43
N GLU A 173 -22.05 -18.09 -31.60
CA GLU A 173 -22.23 -17.44 -32.91
C GLU A 173 -22.08 -15.90 -32.83
N ALA A 174 -21.36 -15.35 -33.81
CA ALA A 174 -21.37 -13.99 -34.35
C ALA A 174 -21.26 -14.16 -35.88
N PRO A 175 -21.42 -13.14 -36.78
CA PRO A 175 -21.73 -11.71 -36.59
C PRO A 175 -22.84 -11.18 -37.54
N ALA A 176 -23.30 -9.93 -37.39
CA ALA A 176 -23.90 -9.15 -38.49
C ALA A 176 -23.89 -7.64 -38.23
N GLU A 177 -23.34 -6.88 -39.18
CA GLU A 177 -23.40 -5.42 -39.31
C GLU A 177 -24.85 -4.93 -39.57
N VAL A 178 -25.29 -3.86 -38.91
CA VAL A 178 -26.09 -2.79 -39.54
C VAL A 178 -25.74 -1.44 -38.90
N ARG A 179 -25.30 -0.56 -39.78
CA ARG A 179 -25.00 0.87 -39.63
C ARG A 179 -26.31 1.66 -39.46
N LYS A 180 -26.40 2.58 -38.48
CA LYS A 180 -26.97 3.94 -38.63
C LYS A 180 -26.86 4.79 -37.35
N GLU A 181 -26.15 5.90 -37.54
CA GLU A 181 -26.40 7.27 -37.07
C GLU A 181 -26.31 7.62 -35.56
N ALA A 182 -25.54 8.69 -35.33
CA ALA A 182 -25.22 9.32 -34.05
C ALA A 182 -26.44 10.00 -33.40
N PRO A 183 -26.31 10.38 -32.12
CA PRO A 183 -26.03 11.79 -31.88
C PRO A 183 -24.86 12.03 -30.91
N ALA A 184 -24.26 13.20 -31.10
CA ALA A 184 -23.29 13.81 -30.21
C ALA A 184 -23.87 14.03 -28.80
N GLU A 185 -23.08 13.76 -27.77
CA GLU A 185 -22.69 14.76 -26.75
C GLU A 185 -21.84 14.14 -25.63
N MET A 186 -20.82 14.91 -25.22
CA MET A 186 -20.05 14.77 -23.97
C MET A 186 -19.11 13.56 -23.83
N ALA A 187 -18.11 13.49 -24.70
CA ALA A 187 -16.82 12.92 -24.31
C ALA A 187 -16.16 13.87 -23.29
N LYS A 188 -16.40 13.63 -22.00
CA LYS A 188 -15.59 14.18 -20.93
C LYS A 188 -14.21 13.56 -21.12
N GLU A 189 -13.32 14.33 -21.74
CA GLU A 189 -11.92 13.98 -21.93
C GLU A 189 -11.32 13.68 -20.56
N VAL A 190 -11.29 12.39 -20.22
CA VAL A 190 -10.45 11.87 -19.16
C VAL A 190 -9.05 12.18 -19.66
N ARG A 191 -8.46 13.26 -19.14
CA ARG A 191 -7.02 13.46 -19.13
C ARG A 191 -6.43 12.28 -18.37
N ILE A 192 -6.23 11.18 -19.08
CA ILE A 192 -5.29 10.15 -18.70
C ILE A 192 -3.97 10.93 -18.61
N PRO A 193 -3.31 11.02 -17.43
CA PRO A 193 -2.00 11.64 -17.37
C PRO A 193 -1.13 10.95 -18.42
N PRO A 194 -0.33 11.72 -19.20
CA PRO A 194 0.48 11.11 -20.24
C PRO A 194 1.25 9.95 -19.61
N VAL A 195 1.29 8.81 -20.29
CA VAL A 195 2.20 7.71 -19.97
C VAL A 195 3.59 8.29 -20.14
N VAL A 196 4.09 8.96 -19.10
CA VAL A 196 5.44 9.52 -19.08
C VAL A 196 6.34 8.31 -19.17
N ASP A 197 7.23 8.31 -20.15
CA ASP A 197 8.16 7.21 -20.39
C ASP A 197 8.90 6.90 -19.08
N LEU A 198 8.77 5.65 -18.61
CA LEU A 198 9.51 5.13 -17.45
C LEU A 198 11.00 5.48 -17.54
N LYS A 199 11.56 5.50 -18.76
CA LYS A 199 12.95 5.88 -19.01
C LYS A 199 13.24 7.34 -18.67
N GLU A 200 12.33 8.24 -18.99
CA GLU A 200 12.49 9.67 -18.73
C GLU A 200 12.36 9.98 -17.23
N ARG A 201 11.44 9.31 -16.53
CA ARG A 201 11.35 9.37 -15.08
C ARG A 201 12.60 8.80 -14.41
N ARG A 202 13.09 7.64 -14.87
CA ARG A 202 14.37 7.05 -14.44
C ARG A 202 15.56 7.98 -14.68
N LYS A 203 15.57 8.72 -15.80
CA LYS A 203 16.61 9.71 -16.11
C LYS A 203 16.57 10.84 -15.09
N ARG A 204 15.40 11.42 -14.84
CA ARG A 204 15.23 12.51 -13.88
C ARG A 204 15.58 12.08 -12.45
N CYS A 205 15.21 10.85 -12.07
CA CYS A 205 15.57 10.26 -10.78
C CYS A 205 17.09 10.11 -10.63
N ARG A 206 17.78 9.61 -11.66
CA ARG A 206 19.25 9.51 -11.69
C ARG A 206 19.96 10.86 -11.72
N GLU A 207 19.42 11.83 -12.45
CA GLU A 207 19.96 13.20 -12.47
C GLU A 207 19.85 13.86 -11.09
N SER A 208 18.73 13.67 -10.40
CA SER A 208 18.60 14.11 -9.01
C SER A 208 19.61 13.41 -8.11
N LEU A 209 19.89 12.13 -8.36
CA LEU A 209 20.87 11.35 -7.61
C LEU A 209 22.28 11.94 -7.79
N GLY A 210 22.68 12.31 -9.01
CA GLY A 210 23.96 12.99 -9.25
C GLY A 210 24.11 14.33 -8.51
N ARG A 211 23.01 15.07 -8.25
CA ARG A 211 23.04 16.29 -7.43
C ARG A 211 23.36 16.00 -5.96
N PHE A 212 23.08 14.80 -5.46
CA PHE A 212 23.42 14.37 -4.10
C PHE A 212 24.93 14.42 -3.86
N LEU A 213 25.72 13.85 -4.78
CA LEU A 213 27.17 13.80 -4.67
C LEU A 213 27.79 15.20 -4.65
N ALA A 214 27.17 16.16 -5.34
CA ALA A 214 27.66 17.54 -5.39
C ALA A 214 27.31 18.37 -4.16
N SER A 215 26.37 17.92 -3.31
CA SER A 215 25.95 18.64 -2.09
C SER A 215 26.40 17.95 -0.80
N LEU A 216 27.16 16.85 -0.91
CA LEU A 216 27.94 16.26 0.19
C LEU A 216 29.28 17.01 0.34
#